data_AF-A0A7W4HL88-F1
#
_entry.id   AF-A0A7W4HL88-F1
#
_cell.length_a   1.000
_cell.length_b   1.000
_cell.length_c   1.000
_cell.angle_alpha   90.00
_cell.angle_beta   90.00
_cell.angle_gamma   90.00
#
_symmetry.space_group_name_H-M   'P 1'
#
loop_
_entity.id
_entity.type
_entity.pdbx_description
1 polymer ?
#
loop_
_entity_poly.entity_id
_entity_poly.type
_entity_poly.pdbx_seq_one_letter_code
_entity_poly.pdbx_strand_id
1 'polypeptide(L)'
;MKKLGISIIGSMIVLSGAAFAAKPTTAEINSLTSKLESNKTKLLNNLENSKKKLKSIADETKKFADTTLFDAASCLGAIPKEDQNLDFNKLTDSLKTSILNEYIGLDGDIKRYSLELKDADPILLGNTLDNFYNQNAIKITNLENEYYLKSGKTKATFLEYVKNNQDLLNGLAQKLDIIKNVNKYADAVSGAFSGLNNAINSHSSLWSNMAKIKDQTLSSMSMDFDTTIGQMISTHNPSPEIQAKYQIHKDNFMKKMIAETNKSVYYTFSAFFEYEKYADIISRQEDLKKKFYASSGDVNCSLLLTTSVNFANYAKDLESTANDTIKGMDLITSGIKSGKVKLKDLEAVASNAFNKTITDLGNELRRNFKLMLESETPAKKPEPTTTETTTETTTQQTQPQQTTQPEQAPTTSKPTFTQTFKKGQYHAQVKDLQTYLTNWGFYKGAINGIYDRATIEAVYQFQLKNGVITGKEKNKSGYGRFGPQTRAKINSMI
;
A
#
# COMPACT_ATOMS: atom_id res chain seq x y z
N MET A 1 63.11 -44.20 -40.76
CA MET A 1 63.20 -45.45 -41.56
C MET A 1 62.50 -46.55 -40.77
N LYS A 2 61.30 -46.98 -41.18
CA LYS A 2 61.01 -48.26 -41.86
C LYS A 2 61.52 -49.52 -41.11
N LYS A 3 60.55 -50.33 -40.65
CA LYS A 3 60.43 -51.81 -40.74
C LYS A 3 61.46 -52.63 -39.92
N LEU A 4 61.23 -53.81 -39.35
CA LEU A 4 60.23 -54.91 -39.45
C LEU A 4 60.45 -55.74 -38.14
N GLY A 5 59.45 -56.16 -37.36
CA GLY A 5 58.72 -57.43 -37.51
C GLY A 5 59.38 -58.62 -36.79
N ILE A 6 58.76 -59.16 -35.73
CA ILE A 6 58.65 -60.60 -35.40
C ILE A 6 57.45 -60.80 -34.46
N SER A 7 56.68 -61.83 -34.80
CA SER A 7 55.43 -62.31 -34.22
C SER A 7 55.62 -63.05 -32.90
N ILE A 8 54.75 -62.83 -31.90
CA ILE A 8 54.44 -63.83 -30.87
C ILE A 8 52.94 -63.85 -30.59
N ILE A 9 52.41 -65.07 -30.70
CA ILE A 9 51.06 -65.54 -30.45
C ILE A 9 50.63 -65.21 -29.02
N GLY A 10 49.49 -64.55 -28.86
CA GLY A 10 48.85 -64.29 -27.56
C GLY A 10 47.35 -64.44 -27.70
N SER A 11 46.83 -65.56 -27.17
CA SER A 11 45.46 -66.01 -27.23
C SER A 11 44.42 -64.91 -27.00
N MET A 12 43.44 -64.87 -27.90
CA MET A 12 42.12 -64.28 -27.68
C MET A 12 41.53 -64.83 -26.38
N ILE A 13 41.56 -64.05 -25.30
CA ILE A 13 40.56 -64.14 -24.25
C ILE A 13 39.59 -63.02 -24.55
N VAL A 14 38.51 -63.39 -25.24
CA VAL A 14 37.29 -62.60 -25.29
C VAL A 14 36.73 -62.60 -23.87
N LEU A 15 36.99 -61.54 -23.11
CA LEU A 15 36.21 -61.23 -21.91
C LEU A 15 34.83 -60.75 -22.37
N SER A 16 34.00 -61.70 -22.79
CA SER A 16 32.56 -61.55 -22.81
C SER A 16 32.09 -61.52 -21.35
N GLY A 17 31.75 -60.34 -20.87
CA GLY A 17 31.27 -60.13 -19.52
C GLY A 17 30.45 -58.86 -19.45
N ALA A 18 29.36 -58.80 -20.22
CA ALA A 18 28.23 -57.99 -19.81
C ALA A 18 27.72 -58.59 -18.50
N ALA A 19 28.21 -58.07 -17.37
CA ALA A 19 27.61 -58.30 -16.07
C ALA A 19 26.26 -57.58 -16.10
N PHE A 20 25.23 -58.25 -16.62
CA PHE A 20 23.85 -57.85 -16.39
C PHE A 20 23.65 -57.87 -14.87
N ALA A 21 23.44 -56.70 -14.28
CA ALA A 21 23.00 -56.60 -12.89
C ALA A 21 21.78 -57.51 -12.72
N ALA A 22 21.86 -58.47 -11.79
CA ALA A 22 20.75 -59.37 -11.52
C ALA A 22 19.50 -58.56 -11.17
N LYS A 23 18.32 -59.02 -11.62
CA LYS A 23 17.04 -58.39 -11.27
C LYS A 23 16.94 -58.27 -9.73
N PRO A 24 16.53 -57.12 -9.19
CA PRO A 24 16.45 -56.92 -7.76
C PRO A 24 15.50 -57.94 -7.12
N THR A 25 15.96 -58.60 -6.06
CA THR A 25 15.11 -59.54 -5.32
C THR A 25 14.13 -58.78 -4.41
N THR A 26 12.97 -59.37 -4.16
CA THR A 26 11.99 -58.82 -3.21
C THR A 26 12.59 -58.64 -1.81
N ALA A 27 13.49 -59.52 -1.40
CA ALA A 27 14.18 -59.42 -0.11
C ALA A 27 15.10 -58.20 -0.04
N GLU A 28 15.84 -57.89 -1.10
CA GLU A 28 16.71 -56.70 -1.17
C GLU A 28 15.90 -55.41 -1.13
N ILE A 29 14.81 -55.33 -1.89
CA ILE A 29 13.91 -54.17 -1.89
C ILE A 29 13.30 -53.94 -0.50
N ASN A 30 12.82 -55.01 0.13
CA ASN A 30 12.26 -54.94 1.49
C ASN A 30 13.30 -54.51 2.53
N SER A 31 14.53 -54.98 2.39
CA SER A 31 15.66 -54.59 3.26
C SER A 31 15.97 -53.09 3.12
N LEU A 32 16.12 -52.60 1.88
CA LEU A 32 16.37 -51.18 1.59
C LEU A 32 15.24 -50.28 2.12
N THR A 33 13.99 -50.68 1.89
CA THR A 33 12.79 -49.95 2.36
C THR A 33 12.75 -49.89 3.89
N SER A 34 12.96 -51.03 4.56
CA SER A 34 12.99 -51.12 6.02
C SER A 34 14.13 -50.29 6.62
N LYS A 35 15.31 -50.30 5.98
CA LYS A 35 16.46 -49.48 6.39
C LYS A 35 16.17 -47.99 6.26
N LEU A 36 15.58 -47.56 5.13
CA LEU A 36 15.19 -46.16 4.91
C LEU A 36 14.16 -45.70 5.95
N GLU A 37 13.14 -46.51 6.21
CA GLU A 37 12.12 -46.24 7.24
C GLU A 37 12.70 -46.13 8.65
N SER A 38 13.60 -47.06 9.00
CA SER A 38 14.30 -47.04 10.28
C SER A 38 15.15 -45.78 10.43
N ASN A 39 15.91 -45.42 9.38
CA ASN A 39 16.76 -44.23 9.36
C ASN A 39 15.91 -42.94 9.50
N LYS A 40 14.81 -42.80 8.75
CA LYS A 40 13.86 -41.69 8.89
C LYS A 40 13.36 -41.59 10.34
N THR A 41 12.86 -42.70 10.89
CA THR A 41 12.29 -42.72 12.24
C THR A 41 13.30 -42.31 13.30
N LYS A 42 14.54 -42.83 13.22
CA LYS A 42 15.64 -42.45 14.11
C LYS A 42 15.98 -40.96 14.00
N LEU A 43 16.09 -40.42 12.79
CA LEU A 43 16.37 -38.99 12.57
C LEU A 43 15.28 -38.09 13.16
N LEU A 44 14.00 -38.42 12.93
CA LEU A 44 12.88 -37.66 13.49
C LEU A 44 12.84 -37.72 15.02
N ASN A 45 13.10 -38.89 15.61
CA ASN A 45 13.20 -39.04 17.06
C ASN A 45 14.37 -38.25 17.64
N ASN A 46 15.53 -38.28 16.97
CA ASN A 46 16.70 -37.49 17.39
C ASN A 46 16.37 -36.00 17.39
N LEU A 47 15.73 -35.50 16.33
CA LEU A 47 15.33 -34.09 16.22
C LEU A 47 14.32 -33.67 17.30
N GLU A 48 13.36 -34.53 17.64
CA GLU A 48 12.42 -34.28 18.74
C GLU A 48 13.10 -34.33 20.12
N ASN A 49 14.13 -35.18 20.28
CA ASN A 49 14.96 -35.17 21.49
C ASN A 49 15.79 -33.88 21.59
N SER A 50 16.32 -33.37 20.48
CA SER A 50 17.00 -32.06 20.42
C SER A 50 16.07 -30.93 20.88
N LYS A 51 14.81 -30.91 20.40
CA LYS A 51 13.74 -30.00 20.86
C LYS A 51 13.57 -30.03 22.37
N LYS A 52 13.46 -31.22 22.96
CA LYS A 52 13.31 -31.38 24.41
C LYS A 52 14.55 -30.89 25.16
N LYS A 53 15.74 -31.27 24.70
CA LYS A 53 17.03 -30.91 25.32
C LYS A 53 17.25 -29.40 25.37
N LEU A 54 16.95 -28.70 24.29
CA LEU A 54 17.16 -27.25 24.19
C LEU A 54 15.94 -26.42 24.58
N LYS A 55 14.84 -27.04 25.03
CA LYS A 55 13.60 -26.35 25.37
C LYS A 55 13.79 -25.19 26.34
N SER A 56 14.52 -25.39 27.43
CA SER A 56 14.75 -24.32 28.42
C SER A 56 15.47 -23.12 27.80
N ILE A 57 16.47 -23.39 26.96
CA ILE A 57 17.26 -22.35 26.29
C ILE A 57 16.40 -21.64 25.25
N ALA A 58 15.58 -22.37 24.50
CA ALA A 58 14.64 -21.80 23.55
C ALA A 58 13.59 -20.91 24.24
N ASP A 59 13.03 -21.38 25.35
CA ASP A 59 12.06 -20.62 26.14
C ASP A 59 12.69 -19.36 26.75
N GLU A 60 13.93 -19.42 27.23
CA GLU A 60 14.69 -18.23 27.66
C GLU A 60 15.03 -17.29 26.51
N THR A 61 15.38 -17.83 25.36
CA THR A 61 15.75 -17.06 24.18
C THR A 61 14.56 -16.26 23.67
N LYS A 62 13.38 -16.89 23.64
CA LYS A 62 12.12 -16.27 23.27
C LYS A 62 11.79 -15.05 24.13
N LYS A 63 12.11 -15.06 25.43
CA LYS A 63 11.82 -13.94 26.34
C LYS A 63 12.48 -12.63 25.93
N PHE A 64 13.62 -12.67 25.26
CA PHE A 64 14.28 -11.46 24.76
C PHE A 64 14.09 -11.30 23.24
N ALA A 65 14.18 -12.38 22.46
CA ALA A 65 14.12 -12.32 21.00
C ALA A 65 12.75 -11.89 20.45
N ASP A 66 11.65 -12.17 21.16
CA ASP A 66 10.29 -11.77 20.74
C ASP A 66 9.91 -10.34 21.19
N THR A 67 10.87 -9.58 21.75
CA THR A 67 10.60 -8.23 22.24
C THR A 67 10.79 -7.19 21.14
N THR A 68 9.98 -6.13 21.18
CA THR A 68 10.16 -4.96 20.30
C THR A 68 11.50 -4.25 20.52
N LEU A 69 12.11 -4.43 21.69
CA LEU A 69 13.45 -3.95 22.01
C LEU A 69 14.53 -4.71 21.22
N PHE A 70 14.36 -6.03 21.07
CA PHE A 70 15.22 -6.85 20.22
C PHE A 70 15.04 -6.52 18.75
N ASP A 71 13.80 -6.31 18.30
CA ASP A 71 13.51 -5.81 16.94
C ASP A 71 14.21 -4.47 16.69
N ALA A 72 14.16 -3.53 17.64
CA ALA A 72 14.83 -2.23 17.55
C ALA A 72 16.35 -2.37 17.46
N ALA A 73 16.97 -3.16 18.33
CA ALA A 73 18.42 -3.41 18.30
C ALA A 73 18.86 -4.09 17.00
N SER A 74 18.11 -5.10 16.55
CA SER A 74 18.34 -5.81 15.29
C SER A 74 18.23 -4.89 14.08
N CYS A 75 17.23 -4.01 14.08
CA CYS A 75 16.99 -3.07 12.99
C CYS A 75 18.09 -1.99 12.87
N LEU A 76 18.75 -1.65 13.97
CA LEU A 76 19.94 -0.78 13.97
C LEU A 76 21.24 -1.52 13.61
N GLY A 77 21.17 -2.83 13.36
CA GLY A 77 22.32 -3.65 13.02
C GLY A 77 23.20 -4.03 14.22
N ALA A 78 22.73 -3.83 15.45
CA ALA A 78 23.48 -4.23 16.66
C ALA A 78 23.56 -5.76 16.78
N ILE A 79 22.57 -6.47 16.22
CA ILE A 79 22.56 -7.92 16.11
C ILE A 79 22.71 -8.25 14.61
N PRO A 80 23.78 -8.94 14.18
CA PRO A 80 23.97 -9.33 12.79
C PRO A 80 22.79 -10.15 12.25
N LYS A 81 22.47 -10.03 10.96
CA LYS A 81 21.28 -10.70 10.36
C LYS A 81 21.33 -12.23 10.55
N GLU A 82 22.51 -12.82 10.42
CA GLU A 82 22.77 -14.22 10.67
C GLU A 82 22.44 -14.64 12.10
N ASP A 83 22.53 -13.72 13.07
CA ASP A 83 22.34 -13.94 14.51
C ASP A 83 20.90 -13.68 15.00
N GLN A 84 20.03 -13.13 14.14
CA GLN A 84 18.65 -12.75 14.49
C GLN A 84 17.66 -13.93 14.50
N ASN A 85 17.87 -14.95 13.66
CA ASN A 85 16.99 -16.12 13.64
C ASN A 85 17.30 -17.05 14.82
N LEU A 86 16.47 -16.97 15.86
CA LEU A 86 16.61 -17.68 17.14
C LEU A 86 15.38 -18.55 17.49
N ASP A 87 14.46 -18.73 16.55
CA ASP A 87 13.27 -19.57 16.75
C ASP A 87 13.64 -21.05 16.51
N PHE A 88 13.93 -21.75 17.60
CA PHE A 88 14.36 -23.14 17.53
C PHE A 88 13.31 -24.06 16.92
N ASN A 89 12.03 -23.79 17.15
CA ASN A 89 10.95 -24.59 16.58
C ASN A 89 10.94 -24.45 15.06
N LYS A 90 11.07 -23.23 14.53
CA LYS A 90 11.17 -23.02 13.07
C LYS A 90 12.41 -23.68 12.46
N LEU A 91 13.57 -23.58 13.11
CA LEU A 91 14.80 -24.20 12.61
C LEU A 91 14.66 -25.72 12.54
N THR A 92 14.14 -26.33 13.60
CA THR A 92 13.93 -27.78 13.66
C THR A 92 12.83 -28.22 12.69
N ASP A 93 11.74 -27.48 12.53
CA ASP A 93 10.68 -27.80 11.56
C ASP A 93 11.15 -27.67 10.10
N SER A 94 12.06 -26.72 9.82
CA SER A 94 12.70 -26.59 8.50
C SER A 94 13.60 -27.80 8.21
N LEU A 95 14.42 -28.21 9.19
CA LEU A 95 15.26 -29.39 9.05
C LEU A 95 14.43 -30.67 8.92
N LYS A 96 13.34 -30.80 9.68
CA LYS A 96 12.37 -31.90 9.55
C LYS A 96 11.84 -31.99 8.13
N THR A 97 11.40 -30.87 7.57
CA THR A 97 10.91 -30.81 6.18
C THR A 97 12.00 -31.24 5.18
N SER A 98 13.24 -30.77 5.35
CA SER A 98 14.38 -31.19 4.52
C SER A 98 14.61 -32.70 4.56
N ILE A 99 14.62 -33.29 5.77
CA ILE A 99 14.80 -34.73 5.97
C ILE A 99 13.67 -35.52 5.30
N LEU A 100 12.42 -35.06 5.44
CA LEU A 100 11.27 -35.73 4.84
C LEU A 100 11.30 -35.67 3.30
N ASN A 101 11.72 -34.54 2.74
CA ASN A 101 11.86 -34.39 1.28
C ASN A 101 12.97 -35.29 0.72
N GLU A 102 14.13 -35.36 1.40
CA GLU A 102 15.21 -36.29 1.03
C GLU A 102 14.74 -37.76 1.12
N TYR A 103 14.01 -38.11 2.19
CA TYR A 103 13.40 -39.43 2.35
C TYR A 103 12.43 -39.77 1.20
N ILE A 104 11.53 -38.84 0.81
CA ILE A 104 10.60 -39.05 -0.31
C ILE A 104 11.35 -39.32 -1.61
N GLY A 105 12.45 -38.60 -1.85
CA GLY A 105 13.31 -38.82 -3.01
C GLY A 105 13.90 -40.22 -3.04
N LEU A 106 14.45 -40.67 -1.90
CA LEU A 106 15.06 -42.00 -1.76
C LEU A 106 14.04 -43.13 -1.84
N ASP A 107 12.86 -42.96 -1.26
CA ASP A 107 11.74 -43.92 -1.40
C ASP A 107 11.30 -44.04 -2.86
N GLY A 108 11.21 -42.92 -3.58
CA GLY A 108 10.95 -42.91 -5.02
C GLY A 108 12.03 -43.64 -5.83
N ASP A 109 13.30 -43.51 -5.45
CA ASP A 109 14.40 -44.21 -6.10
C ASP A 109 14.37 -45.72 -5.84
N ILE A 110 14.08 -46.16 -4.61
CA ILE A 110 13.88 -47.58 -4.28
C ILE A 110 12.71 -48.16 -5.10
N LYS A 111 11.61 -47.42 -5.23
CA LYS A 111 10.46 -47.84 -6.05
C LYS A 111 10.82 -47.95 -7.53
N ARG A 112 11.55 -46.99 -8.11
CA ARG A 112 12.01 -47.09 -9.50
C ARG A 112 12.95 -48.27 -9.72
N TYR A 113 13.84 -48.52 -8.77
CA TYR A 113 14.72 -49.69 -8.78
C TYR A 113 13.91 -50.99 -8.75
N SER A 114 12.87 -51.08 -7.91
CA SER A 114 11.98 -52.25 -7.85
C SER A 114 11.20 -52.52 -9.14
N LEU A 115 10.97 -51.48 -9.95
CA LEU A 115 10.25 -51.55 -11.22
C LEU A 115 11.19 -51.69 -12.42
N GLU A 116 12.50 -51.87 -12.21
CA GLU A 116 13.52 -51.93 -13.26
C GLU A 116 13.54 -50.64 -14.13
N LEU A 117 13.07 -49.51 -13.60
CA LEU A 117 13.01 -48.21 -14.30
C LEU A 117 14.29 -47.38 -14.15
N LYS A 118 15.25 -47.85 -13.34
CA LYS A 118 16.53 -47.22 -13.07
C LYS A 118 17.57 -48.30 -12.83
N ASP A 119 18.59 -48.37 -13.67
CA ASP A 119 19.77 -49.19 -13.40
C ASP A 119 20.49 -48.60 -12.17
N ALA A 120 20.41 -49.31 -11.05
CA ALA A 120 21.06 -48.90 -9.81
C ALA A 120 21.67 -50.12 -9.13
N ASP A 121 22.90 -49.98 -8.66
CA ASP A 121 23.54 -51.01 -7.86
C ASP A 121 22.94 -51.00 -6.43
N PRO A 122 22.40 -52.12 -5.91
CA PRO A 122 21.85 -52.19 -4.57
C PRO A 122 22.85 -51.80 -3.48
N ILE A 123 24.16 -52.03 -3.67
CA ILE A 123 25.22 -51.59 -2.75
C ILE A 123 25.32 -50.06 -2.77
N LEU A 124 25.25 -49.45 -3.94
CA LEU A 124 25.29 -47.99 -4.09
C LEU A 124 24.07 -47.32 -3.47
N LEU A 125 22.88 -47.90 -3.64
CA LEU A 125 21.65 -47.50 -2.95
C LEU A 125 21.78 -47.65 -1.42
N GLY A 126 22.30 -48.78 -0.95
CA GLY A 126 22.57 -49.03 0.46
C GLY A 126 23.50 -47.99 1.10
N ASN A 127 24.60 -47.64 0.41
CA ASN A 127 25.53 -46.58 0.83
C ASN A 127 24.88 -45.19 0.82
N THR A 128 23.99 -44.93 -0.15
CA THR A 128 23.22 -43.68 -0.21
C THR A 128 22.30 -43.53 0.99
N LEU A 129 21.66 -44.61 1.44
CA LEU A 129 20.82 -44.64 2.65
C LEU A 129 21.62 -44.37 3.93
N ASP A 130 22.84 -44.89 4.03
CA ASP A 130 23.74 -44.62 5.16
C ASP A 130 24.22 -43.18 5.14
N ASN A 131 24.59 -42.67 3.97
CA ASN A 131 24.98 -41.28 3.81
C ASN A 131 23.83 -40.32 4.18
N PHE A 132 22.60 -40.61 3.75
CA PHE A 132 21.39 -39.89 4.15
C PHE A 132 21.26 -39.82 5.68
N TYR A 133 21.40 -40.96 6.38
CA TYR A 133 21.33 -40.98 7.83
C TYR A 133 22.48 -40.18 8.47
N ASN A 134 23.72 -40.46 8.08
CA ASN A 134 24.90 -39.85 8.69
C ASN A 134 24.95 -38.33 8.48
N GLN A 135 24.66 -37.84 7.27
CA GLN A 135 24.63 -36.41 7.00
C GLN A 135 23.55 -35.70 7.80
N ASN A 136 22.34 -36.25 7.85
CA ASN A 136 21.25 -35.61 8.59
C ASN A 136 21.45 -35.70 10.11
N ALA A 137 22.07 -36.77 10.63
CA ALA A 137 22.46 -36.86 12.04
C ALA A 137 23.50 -35.78 12.42
N ILE A 138 24.46 -35.50 11.53
CA ILE A 138 25.41 -34.40 11.69
C ILE A 138 24.69 -33.06 11.66
N LYS A 139 23.77 -32.83 10.69
CA LYS A 139 22.96 -31.59 10.63
C LYS A 139 22.18 -31.34 11.93
N ILE A 140 21.58 -32.38 12.51
CA ILE A 140 20.86 -32.27 13.80
C ILE A 140 21.82 -31.87 14.93
N THR A 141 22.98 -32.52 15.00
CA THR A 141 23.99 -32.24 16.03
C THR A 141 24.56 -30.83 15.90
N ASN A 142 24.86 -30.39 14.66
CA ASN A 142 25.32 -29.04 14.39
C ASN A 142 24.26 -28.02 14.75
N LEU A 143 22.99 -28.26 14.40
CA LEU A 143 21.88 -27.39 14.77
C LEU A 143 21.79 -27.19 16.29
N GLU A 144 21.97 -28.26 17.08
CA GLU A 144 21.99 -28.14 18.55
C GLU A 144 23.12 -27.23 19.04
N ASN A 145 24.34 -27.50 18.59
CA ASN A 145 25.54 -26.80 19.04
C ASN A 145 25.54 -25.34 18.60
N GLU A 146 25.21 -25.09 17.32
CA GLU A 146 25.09 -23.75 16.77
C GLU A 146 24.03 -22.96 17.51
N TYR A 147 22.84 -23.54 17.76
CA TYR A 147 21.79 -22.86 18.50
C TYR A 147 22.21 -22.48 19.92
N TYR A 148 22.85 -23.40 20.64
CA TYR A 148 23.35 -23.16 21.98
C TYR A 148 24.34 -22.00 22.03
N LEU A 149 25.36 -22.02 21.17
CA LEU A 149 26.41 -20.99 21.13
C LEU A 149 25.84 -19.64 20.67
N LYS A 150 25.02 -19.67 19.63
CA LYS A 150 24.42 -18.48 19.02
C LYS A 150 23.47 -17.78 19.97
N SER A 151 22.57 -18.51 20.64
CA SER A 151 21.62 -17.93 21.60
C SER A 151 22.34 -17.21 22.75
N GLY A 152 23.39 -17.83 23.32
CA GLY A 152 24.22 -17.22 24.36
C GLY A 152 24.94 -15.96 23.90
N LYS A 153 25.62 -16.03 22.74
CA LYS A 153 26.32 -14.89 22.12
C LYS A 153 25.35 -13.74 21.84
N THR A 154 24.24 -14.01 21.16
CA THR A 154 23.26 -12.98 20.80
C THR A 154 22.63 -12.34 22.03
N LYS A 155 22.33 -13.12 23.08
CA LYS A 155 21.84 -12.59 24.36
C LYS A 155 22.84 -11.62 24.98
N ALA A 156 24.12 -11.97 25.02
CA ALA A 156 25.17 -11.11 25.57
C ALA A 156 25.29 -9.80 24.79
N THR A 157 25.41 -9.88 23.45
CA THR A 157 25.46 -8.69 22.57
C THR A 157 24.23 -7.81 22.74
N PHE A 158 23.04 -8.39 22.78
CA PHE A 158 21.78 -7.66 22.95
C PHE A 158 21.73 -6.92 24.29
N LEU A 159 22.03 -7.61 25.40
CA LEU A 159 21.97 -7.01 26.73
C LEU A 159 23.00 -5.88 26.90
N GLU A 160 24.20 -6.06 26.37
CA GLU A 160 25.23 -5.01 26.38
C GLU A 160 24.78 -3.77 25.58
N TYR A 161 24.23 -3.99 24.39
CA TYR A 161 23.74 -2.90 23.55
C TYR A 161 22.56 -2.15 24.19
N VAL A 162 21.60 -2.88 24.77
CA VAL A 162 20.46 -2.29 25.49
C VAL A 162 20.91 -1.44 26.66
N LYS A 163 21.84 -1.95 27.47
CA LYS A 163 22.37 -1.24 28.65
C LYS A 163 22.92 0.14 28.28
N ASN A 164 23.54 0.27 27.12
CA ASN A 164 24.16 1.52 26.67
C ASN A 164 23.20 2.44 25.89
N ASN A 165 22.03 1.96 25.48
CA ASN A 165 21.13 2.66 24.54
C ASN A 165 19.64 2.61 24.92
N GLN A 166 19.32 2.38 26.20
CA GLN A 166 17.97 2.04 26.65
C GLN A 166 16.89 3.05 26.20
N ASP A 167 17.09 4.35 26.40
CA ASP A 167 16.08 5.37 26.05
C ASP A 167 15.84 5.45 24.54
N LEU A 168 16.93 5.41 23.76
CA LEU A 168 16.88 5.40 22.31
C LEU A 168 16.11 4.18 21.79
N LEU A 169 16.37 3.01 22.36
CA LEU A 169 15.73 1.76 21.96
C LEU A 169 14.26 1.72 22.38
N ASN A 170 13.89 2.26 23.54
CA ASN A 170 12.50 2.35 23.94
C ASN A 170 11.68 3.20 22.95
N GLY A 171 12.22 4.35 22.54
CA GLY A 171 11.56 5.21 21.55
C GLY A 171 11.43 4.55 20.19
N LEU A 172 12.47 3.85 19.72
CA LEU A 172 12.43 3.12 18.45
C LEU A 172 11.48 1.91 18.51
N ALA A 173 11.53 1.14 19.59
CA ALA A 173 10.69 -0.04 19.81
C ALA A 173 9.20 0.33 19.79
N GLN A 174 8.80 1.45 20.40
CA GLN A 174 7.43 1.95 20.32
C GLN A 174 7.00 2.28 18.88
N LYS A 175 7.86 2.95 18.10
CA LYS A 175 7.56 3.28 16.69
C LYS A 175 7.44 2.01 15.84
N LEU A 176 8.33 1.03 16.05
CA LEU A 176 8.30 -0.26 15.37
C LEU A 176 7.04 -1.06 15.72
N ASP A 177 6.62 -1.05 16.99
CA ASP A 177 5.39 -1.71 17.42
C ASP A 177 4.15 -1.09 16.73
N ILE A 178 4.10 0.24 16.63
CA ILE A 178 3.03 0.93 15.90
C ILE A 178 3.03 0.53 14.42
N ILE A 179 4.20 0.49 13.76
CA ILE A 179 4.30 0.05 12.36
C ILE A 179 3.81 -1.39 12.21
N LYS A 180 4.24 -2.30 13.10
CA LYS A 180 3.84 -3.70 13.11
C LYS A 180 2.33 -3.85 13.26
N ASN A 181 1.73 -3.10 14.18
CA ASN A 181 0.29 -3.11 14.41
C ASN A 181 -0.48 -2.53 13.21
N VAL A 182 -0.05 -1.41 12.63
CA VAL A 182 -0.67 -0.84 11.43
C VAL A 182 -0.66 -1.84 10.28
N ASN A 183 0.47 -2.52 10.04
CA ASN A 183 0.52 -3.57 9.02
C ASN A 183 -0.42 -4.72 9.33
N LYS A 184 -0.38 -5.27 10.55
CA LYS A 184 -1.27 -6.35 10.99
C LYS A 184 -2.73 -6.03 10.75
N TYR A 185 -3.20 -4.86 11.18
CA TYR A 185 -4.61 -4.47 11.03
C TYR A 185 -4.97 -4.13 9.58
N ALA A 186 -4.07 -3.47 8.82
CA ALA A 186 -4.30 -3.21 7.40
C ALA A 186 -4.41 -4.51 6.59
N ASP A 187 -3.55 -5.49 6.85
CA ASP A 187 -3.56 -6.78 6.17
C ASP A 187 -4.83 -7.57 6.53
N ALA A 188 -5.24 -7.57 7.80
CA ALA A 188 -6.49 -8.21 8.24
C ALA A 188 -7.74 -7.57 7.59
N VAL A 189 -7.79 -6.23 7.57
CA VAL A 189 -8.86 -5.46 6.93
C VAL A 189 -8.89 -5.69 5.42
N SER A 190 -7.72 -5.72 4.76
CA SER A 190 -7.60 -6.06 3.34
C SER A 190 -8.08 -7.49 3.05
N GLY A 191 -7.75 -8.44 3.93
CA GLY A 191 -8.22 -9.82 3.86
C GLY A 191 -9.75 -9.92 3.92
N ALA A 192 -10.38 -9.25 4.90
CA ALA A 192 -11.83 -9.21 5.02
C ALA A 192 -12.49 -8.57 3.79
N PHE A 193 -11.93 -7.47 3.28
CA PHE A 193 -12.41 -6.79 2.09
C PHE A 193 -12.30 -7.65 0.82
N SER A 194 -11.18 -8.35 0.65
CA SER A 194 -11.01 -9.35 -0.41
C SER A 194 -12.04 -10.47 -0.29
N GLY A 195 -12.27 -10.98 0.93
CA GLY A 195 -13.31 -11.97 1.22
C GLY A 195 -14.71 -11.52 0.80
N LEU A 196 -15.06 -10.26 1.10
CA LEU A 196 -16.32 -9.65 0.68
C LEU A 196 -16.42 -9.53 -0.84
N ASN A 197 -15.39 -8.98 -1.50
CA ASN A 197 -15.39 -8.84 -2.96
C ASN A 197 -15.53 -10.18 -3.67
N ASN A 198 -14.85 -11.22 -3.19
CA ASN A 198 -14.96 -12.58 -3.72
C ASN A 198 -16.37 -13.16 -3.53
N ALA A 199 -16.98 -12.94 -2.36
CA ALA A 199 -18.35 -13.37 -2.11
C ALA A 199 -19.36 -12.68 -3.06
N ILE A 200 -19.21 -11.38 -3.30
CA ILE A 200 -20.08 -10.64 -4.22
C ILE A 200 -19.90 -11.12 -5.65
N ASN A 201 -18.66 -11.26 -6.13
CA ASN A 201 -18.36 -11.70 -7.50
C ASN A 201 -18.85 -13.12 -7.78
N SER A 202 -18.83 -14.00 -6.78
CA SER A 202 -19.30 -15.38 -6.94
C SER A 202 -20.82 -15.52 -6.94
N HIS A 203 -21.56 -14.52 -6.44
CA HIS A 203 -23.02 -14.60 -6.24
C HIS A 203 -23.82 -13.56 -7.04
N SER A 204 -23.16 -12.63 -7.73
CA SER A 204 -23.81 -11.51 -8.42
C SER A 204 -22.96 -10.90 -9.52
N SER A 205 -23.60 -10.14 -10.42
CA SER A 205 -22.96 -9.29 -11.43
C SER A 205 -22.79 -7.83 -10.97
N LEU A 206 -23.08 -7.55 -9.70
CA LEU A 206 -23.16 -6.21 -9.10
C LEU A 206 -21.95 -5.34 -9.42
N TRP A 207 -20.74 -5.83 -9.15
CA TRP A 207 -19.50 -5.09 -9.38
C TRP A 207 -19.24 -4.81 -10.86
N SER A 208 -19.53 -5.77 -11.73
CA SER A 208 -19.41 -5.58 -13.18
C SER A 208 -20.37 -4.50 -13.69
N ASN A 209 -21.62 -4.51 -13.22
CA ASN A 209 -22.62 -3.52 -13.60
C ASN A 209 -22.25 -2.12 -13.09
N MET A 210 -21.82 -2.00 -11.84
CA MET A 210 -21.34 -0.73 -11.29
C MET A 210 -20.09 -0.21 -12.00
N ALA A 211 -19.17 -1.10 -12.39
CA ALA A 211 -17.99 -0.72 -13.17
C ALA A 211 -18.38 -0.13 -14.54
N LYS A 212 -19.32 -0.76 -15.27
CA LYS A 212 -19.82 -0.24 -16.55
C LYS A 212 -20.46 1.14 -16.40
N ILE A 213 -21.32 1.32 -15.39
CA ILE A 213 -21.97 2.59 -15.08
C ILE A 213 -20.93 3.67 -14.76
N LYS A 214 -19.92 3.33 -13.95
CA LYS A 214 -18.79 4.21 -13.63
C LYS A 214 -18.05 4.65 -14.90
N ASP A 215 -17.62 3.70 -15.72
CA ASP A 215 -16.78 3.98 -16.87
C ASP A 215 -17.52 4.83 -17.92
N GLN A 216 -18.81 4.55 -18.14
CA GLN A 216 -19.69 5.37 -18.98
C GLN A 216 -19.82 6.80 -18.44
N THR A 217 -20.05 6.95 -17.13
CA THR A 217 -20.20 8.26 -16.49
C THR A 217 -18.92 9.07 -16.54
N LEU A 218 -17.77 8.46 -16.25
CA LEU A 218 -16.47 9.12 -16.31
C LEU A 218 -16.12 9.56 -17.74
N SER A 219 -16.41 8.72 -18.73
CA SER A 219 -16.20 9.05 -20.14
C SER A 219 -17.08 10.22 -20.58
N SER A 220 -18.38 10.17 -20.26
CA SER A 220 -19.31 11.28 -20.53
C SER A 220 -18.85 12.58 -19.87
N MET A 221 -18.44 12.53 -18.60
CA MET A 221 -17.99 13.70 -17.88
C MET A 221 -16.71 14.31 -18.45
N SER A 222 -15.76 13.48 -18.90
CA SER A 222 -14.56 13.98 -19.59
C SER A 222 -14.93 14.71 -20.88
N MET A 223 -15.85 14.15 -21.68
CA MET A 223 -16.33 14.80 -22.92
C MET A 223 -17.07 16.12 -22.64
N ASP A 224 -17.86 16.18 -21.57
CA ASP A 224 -18.55 17.40 -21.17
C ASP A 224 -17.57 18.51 -20.74
N PHE A 225 -16.49 18.14 -20.04
CA PHE A 225 -15.42 19.07 -19.72
C PHE A 225 -14.70 19.58 -20.97
N ASP A 226 -14.36 18.69 -21.91
CA ASP A 226 -13.76 19.10 -23.19
C ASP A 226 -14.67 20.04 -23.99
N THR A 227 -15.97 19.73 -24.02
CA THR A 227 -16.98 20.58 -24.66
C THR A 227 -17.07 21.95 -23.99
N THR A 228 -17.05 21.99 -22.66
CA THR A 228 -17.09 23.24 -21.89
C THR A 228 -15.82 24.07 -22.15
N ILE A 229 -14.64 23.44 -22.18
CA ILE A 229 -13.39 24.11 -22.54
C ILE A 229 -13.48 24.69 -23.95
N GLY A 230 -13.94 23.90 -24.93
CA GLY A 230 -14.12 24.34 -26.31
C GLY A 230 -15.03 25.57 -26.41
N GLN A 231 -16.18 25.55 -25.72
CA GLN A 231 -17.10 26.69 -25.65
C GLN A 231 -16.45 27.93 -25.03
N MET A 232 -15.67 27.76 -23.95
CA MET A 232 -14.95 28.87 -23.32
C MET A 232 -13.91 29.47 -24.25
N ILE A 233 -13.18 28.63 -24.99
CA ILE A 233 -12.17 29.07 -25.96
C ILE A 233 -12.83 29.82 -27.11
N SER A 234 -13.87 29.27 -27.73
CA SER A 234 -14.57 29.91 -28.85
C SER A 234 -15.25 31.22 -28.45
N THR A 235 -15.77 31.32 -27.22
CA THR A 235 -16.51 32.50 -26.77
C THR A 235 -15.59 33.65 -26.35
N HIS A 236 -14.46 33.34 -25.70
CA HIS A 236 -13.63 34.37 -25.05
C HIS A 236 -12.23 34.52 -25.65
N ASN A 237 -11.79 33.60 -26.53
CA ASN A 237 -10.46 33.56 -27.13
C ASN A 237 -9.31 33.79 -26.11
N PRO A 238 -9.26 33.02 -25.01
CA PRO A 238 -8.27 33.21 -23.94
C PRO A 238 -6.85 32.88 -24.41
N SER A 239 -5.84 33.46 -23.76
CA SER A 239 -4.42 33.22 -24.08
C SER A 239 -4.05 31.74 -23.94
N PRO A 240 -2.98 31.26 -24.61
CA PRO A 240 -2.51 29.87 -24.48
C PRO A 240 -2.23 29.45 -23.03
N GLU A 241 -1.77 30.37 -22.18
CA GLU A 241 -1.52 30.10 -20.76
C GLU A 241 -2.83 29.77 -20.00
N ILE A 242 -3.90 30.51 -20.28
CA ILE A 242 -5.22 30.27 -19.68
C ILE A 242 -5.82 28.97 -20.20
N GLN A 243 -5.67 28.69 -21.50
CA GLN A 243 -6.09 27.41 -22.09
C GLN A 243 -5.38 26.21 -21.43
N ALA A 244 -4.08 26.33 -21.12
CA ALA A 244 -3.35 25.30 -20.39
C ALA A 244 -3.88 25.13 -18.95
N LYS A 245 -4.24 26.22 -18.26
CA LYS A 245 -4.88 26.16 -16.94
C LYS A 245 -6.22 25.41 -16.98
N TYR A 246 -7.01 25.57 -18.04
CA TYR A 246 -8.28 24.83 -18.17
C TYR A 246 -8.09 23.32 -18.18
N GLN A 247 -7.04 22.83 -18.85
CA GLN A 247 -6.70 21.41 -18.86
C GLN A 247 -6.24 20.92 -17.48
N ILE A 248 -5.43 21.70 -16.76
CA ILE A 248 -5.05 21.39 -15.37
C ILE A 248 -6.30 21.30 -14.47
N HIS A 249 -7.26 22.22 -14.64
CA HIS A 249 -8.51 22.14 -13.91
C HIS A 249 -9.30 20.89 -14.27
N LYS A 250 -9.42 20.54 -15.56
CA LYS A 250 -10.08 19.30 -15.99
C LYS A 250 -9.47 18.09 -15.28
N ASP A 251 -8.16 17.95 -15.28
CA ASP A 251 -7.47 16.84 -14.62
C ASP A 251 -7.77 16.77 -13.12
N ASN A 252 -7.79 17.91 -12.44
CA ASN A 252 -8.09 17.97 -11.01
C ASN A 252 -9.55 17.59 -10.71
N PHE A 253 -10.50 18.06 -11.52
CA PHE A 253 -11.91 17.71 -11.39
C PHE A 253 -12.14 16.22 -11.72
N MET A 254 -11.48 15.68 -12.74
CA MET A 254 -11.54 14.25 -13.08
C MET A 254 -10.95 13.38 -11.98
N LYS A 255 -9.79 13.75 -11.41
CA LYS A 255 -9.21 13.05 -10.25
C LYS A 255 -10.18 13.01 -9.07
N LYS A 256 -10.83 14.14 -8.76
CA LYS A 256 -11.85 14.22 -7.71
C LYS A 256 -13.04 13.31 -8.01
N MET A 257 -13.54 13.33 -9.25
CA MET A 257 -14.65 12.46 -9.66
C MET A 257 -14.28 10.98 -9.50
N ILE A 258 -13.13 10.56 -10.01
CA ILE A 258 -12.65 9.18 -9.92
C ILE A 258 -12.57 8.72 -8.46
N ALA A 259 -11.98 9.54 -7.60
CA ALA A 259 -11.84 9.22 -6.18
C ALA A 259 -13.20 9.02 -5.49
N GLU A 260 -14.13 9.95 -5.71
CA GLU A 260 -15.46 9.88 -5.09
C GLU A 260 -16.34 8.76 -5.67
N THR A 261 -16.23 8.45 -6.97
CA THR A 261 -16.91 7.28 -7.55
C THR A 261 -16.40 5.97 -6.96
N ASN A 262 -15.08 5.81 -6.82
CA ASN A 262 -14.52 4.57 -6.30
C ASN A 262 -15.00 4.30 -4.87
N LYS A 263 -15.24 5.34 -4.08
CA LYS A 263 -15.85 5.24 -2.75
C LYS A 263 -17.33 4.85 -2.82
N SER A 264 -18.09 5.49 -3.71
CA SER A 264 -19.55 5.35 -3.75
C SER A 264 -20.02 3.96 -4.15
N VAL A 265 -19.18 3.17 -4.83
CA VAL A 265 -19.42 1.74 -5.12
C VAL A 265 -19.78 0.96 -3.84
N TYR A 266 -19.18 1.33 -2.70
CA TYR A 266 -19.35 0.62 -1.43
C TYR A 266 -20.48 1.17 -0.56
N TYR A 267 -21.15 2.26 -0.96
CA TYR A 267 -22.25 2.85 -0.17
C TYR A 267 -23.44 1.90 -0.02
N THR A 268 -23.64 0.99 -0.97
CA THR A 268 -24.63 -0.11 -0.87
C THR A 268 -24.47 -0.91 0.43
N PHE A 269 -23.25 -0.99 0.97
CA PHE A 269 -22.92 -1.77 2.16
C PHE A 269 -22.57 -0.91 3.38
N SER A 270 -22.86 0.40 3.32
CA SER A 270 -22.56 1.37 4.37
C SER A 270 -23.23 1.07 5.73
N ALA A 271 -24.32 0.29 5.73
CA ALA A 271 -24.96 -0.19 6.95
C ALA A 271 -24.12 -1.22 7.72
N PHE A 272 -23.16 -1.87 7.06
CA PHE A 272 -22.31 -2.90 7.65
C PHE A 272 -20.91 -2.39 7.95
N PHE A 273 -20.32 -1.62 7.04
CA PHE A 273 -19.01 -1.01 7.24
C PHE A 273 -18.89 0.33 6.52
N GLU A 274 -18.06 1.23 7.03
CA GLU A 274 -17.77 2.51 6.38
C GLU A 274 -16.50 2.38 5.53
N TYR A 275 -16.62 2.60 4.22
CA TYR A 275 -15.47 2.53 3.31
C TYR A 275 -14.35 3.52 3.67
N GLU A 276 -14.69 4.70 4.20
CA GLU A 276 -13.71 5.70 4.63
C GLU A 276 -12.84 5.18 5.79
N LYS A 277 -13.38 4.35 6.69
CA LYS A 277 -12.60 3.71 7.76
C LYS A 277 -11.64 2.67 7.21
N TYR A 278 -12.10 1.85 6.25
CA TYR A 278 -11.23 0.94 5.50
C TYR A 278 -10.09 1.70 4.84
N ALA A 279 -10.42 2.74 4.05
CA ALA A 279 -9.45 3.52 3.30
C ALA A 279 -8.45 4.25 4.21
N ASP A 280 -8.89 4.76 5.36
CA ASP A 280 -8.02 5.39 6.36
C ASP A 280 -6.96 4.41 6.86
N ILE A 281 -7.34 3.18 7.24
CA ILE A 281 -6.40 2.16 7.72
C ILE A 281 -5.38 1.79 6.64
N ILE A 282 -5.83 1.57 5.40
CA ILE A 282 -4.93 1.27 4.28
C ILE A 282 -3.98 2.44 4.02
N SER A 283 -4.48 3.68 4.05
CA SER A 283 -3.66 4.87 3.82
C SER A 283 -2.59 5.07 4.89
N ARG A 284 -2.85 4.71 6.15
CA ARG A 284 -1.85 4.72 7.22
C ARG A 284 -0.70 3.77 6.91
N GLN A 285 -1.01 2.57 6.40
CA GLN A 285 -0.02 1.58 6.00
C GLN A 285 0.82 2.09 4.82
N GLU A 286 0.17 2.63 3.78
CA GLU A 286 0.82 3.17 2.60
C GLU A 286 1.73 4.36 2.94
N ASP A 287 1.28 5.27 3.81
CA ASP A 287 2.07 6.43 4.24
C ASP A 287 3.30 6.00 5.05
N LEU A 288 3.17 5.01 5.95
CA LEU A 288 4.31 4.45 6.67
C LEU A 288 5.30 3.75 5.72
N LYS A 289 4.80 2.94 4.77
CA LYS A 289 5.61 2.30 3.73
C LYS A 289 6.39 3.34 2.93
N LYS A 290 5.70 4.37 2.43
CA LYS A 290 6.31 5.44 1.64
C LYS A 290 7.38 6.21 2.40
N LYS A 291 7.19 6.45 3.71
CA LYS A 291 8.10 7.28 4.51
C LYS A 291 9.26 6.51 5.11
N PHE A 292 9.04 5.27 5.56
CA PHE A 292 9.95 4.59 6.46
C PHE A 292 10.44 3.23 5.96
N TYR A 293 10.04 2.80 4.77
CA TYR A 293 10.55 1.56 4.19
C TYR A 293 11.58 1.87 3.10
N ALA A 294 12.62 1.04 3.05
CA ALA A 294 13.57 1.03 1.95
C ALA A 294 12.96 0.28 0.74
N SER A 295 13.59 0.44 -0.43
CA SER A 295 13.22 -0.32 -1.63
C SER A 295 13.33 -1.84 -1.47
N SER A 296 14.11 -2.31 -0.49
CA SER A 296 14.19 -3.74 -0.12
C SER A 296 12.93 -4.27 0.58
N GLY A 297 12.05 -3.39 1.04
CA GLY A 297 10.91 -3.74 1.89
C GLY A 297 11.23 -3.77 3.39
N ASP A 298 12.47 -3.48 3.78
CA ASP A 298 12.87 -3.37 5.18
C ASP A 298 12.55 -1.99 5.76
N VAL A 299 12.26 -1.94 7.06
CA VAL A 299 12.07 -0.67 7.78
C VAL A 299 13.41 0.04 7.95
N ASN A 300 13.46 1.32 7.58
CA ASN A 300 14.63 2.19 7.77
C ASN A 300 14.64 2.75 9.20
N CYS A 301 15.26 2.02 10.13
CA CYS A 301 15.30 2.42 11.54
C CYS A 301 16.14 3.67 11.82
N SER A 302 17.18 3.95 11.03
CA SER A 302 17.93 5.20 11.13
C SER A 302 17.04 6.42 10.86
N LEU A 303 16.12 6.30 9.90
CA LEU A 303 15.13 7.33 9.62
C LEU A 303 14.05 7.42 10.72
N LEU A 304 13.63 6.28 11.29
CA LEU A 304 12.70 6.28 12.42
C LEU A 304 13.27 6.94 13.68
N LEU A 305 14.57 6.82 13.92
CA LEU A 305 15.23 7.48 15.05
C LEU A 305 15.19 9.01 14.93
N THR A 306 15.40 9.53 13.72
CA THR A 306 15.59 10.96 13.47
C THR A 306 14.30 11.70 13.07
N THR A 307 13.21 10.97 12.82
CA THR A 307 11.96 11.58 12.36
C THR A 307 11.22 12.37 13.45
N SER A 308 10.61 13.48 13.05
CA SER A 308 9.67 14.29 13.85
C SER A 308 8.20 13.91 13.63
N VAL A 309 7.92 12.86 12.87
CA VAL A 309 6.55 12.39 12.60
C VAL A 309 5.89 11.94 13.91
N ASN A 310 4.65 12.39 14.13
CA ASN A 310 3.86 11.98 15.28
C ASN A 310 3.22 10.59 15.07
N PHE A 311 3.82 9.57 15.67
CA PHE A 311 3.35 8.19 15.53
C PHE A 311 2.01 7.89 16.21
N ALA A 312 1.60 8.70 17.19
CA ALA A 312 0.32 8.52 17.88
C ALA A 312 -0.87 8.61 16.91
N ASN A 313 -0.74 9.37 15.83
CA ASN A 313 -1.79 9.49 14.81
C ASN A 313 -2.06 8.17 14.08
N TYR A 314 -1.04 7.32 13.87
CA TYR A 314 -1.23 6.02 13.21
C TYR A 314 -1.87 4.99 14.14
N ALA A 315 -1.57 5.07 15.44
CA ALA A 315 -2.12 4.16 16.45
C ALA A 315 -3.55 4.54 16.89
N LYS A 316 -3.92 5.81 16.75
CA LYS A 316 -5.20 6.34 17.24
C LYS A 316 -6.39 5.57 16.69
N ASP A 317 -7.19 4.98 17.58
CA ASP A 317 -8.41 4.22 17.30
C ASP A 317 -8.20 3.05 16.31
N LEU A 318 -6.95 2.65 16.03
CA LEU A 318 -6.60 1.74 14.95
C LEU A 318 -7.25 0.37 15.14
N GLU A 319 -7.06 -0.22 16.32
CA GLU A 319 -7.56 -1.56 16.63
C GLU A 319 -9.09 -1.61 16.61
N SER A 320 -9.78 -0.69 17.29
CA SER A 320 -11.24 -0.70 17.33
C SER A 320 -11.82 -0.46 15.93
N THR A 321 -11.27 0.49 15.19
CA THR A 321 -11.70 0.81 13.81
C THR A 321 -11.50 -0.39 12.90
N ALA A 322 -10.36 -1.08 12.99
CA ALA A 322 -10.07 -2.27 12.20
C ALA A 322 -11.03 -3.41 12.55
N ASN A 323 -11.20 -3.72 13.83
CA ASN A 323 -12.07 -4.81 14.30
C ASN A 323 -13.54 -4.58 13.91
N ASP A 324 -14.05 -3.35 14.06
CA ASP A 324 -15.41 -3.01 13.64
C ASP A 324 -15.59 -3.13 12.12
N THR A 325 -14.60 -2.66 11.35
CA THR A 325 -14.61 -2.74 9.89
C THR A 325 -14.60 -4.19 9.41
N ILE A 326 -13.71 -5.02 9.97
CA ILE A 326 -13.60 -6.47 9.68
C ILE A 326 -14.93 -7.15 10.00
N LYS A 327 -15.46 -6.93 11.21
CA LYS A 327 -16.74 -7.52 11.65
C LYS A 327 -17.88 -7.16 10.70
N GLY A 328 -17.96 -5.90 10.28
CA GLY A 328 -18.94 -5.42 9.30
C GLY A 328 -18.85 -6.19 7.97
N MET A 329 -17.64 -6.30 7.41
CA MET A 329 -17.39 -7.03 6.16
C MET A 329 -17.67 -8.53 6.29
N ASP A 330 -17.29 -9.15 7.40
CA ASP A 330 -17.49 -10.58 7.63
C ASP A 330 -18.98 -10.94 7.80
N LEU A 331 -19.75 -10.08 8.47
CA LEU A 331 -21.20 -10.27 8.63
C LEU A 331 -21.90 -10.32 7.27
N ILE A 332 -21.62 -9.36 6.39
CA ILE A 332 -22.22 -9.35 5.06
C ILE A 332 -21.69 -10.49 4.18
N THR A 333 -20.39 -10.80 4.25
CA THR A 333 -19.78 -11.94 3.54
C THR A 333 -20.49 -13.24 3.92
N SER A 334 -20.74 -13.44 5.21
CA SER A 334 -21.44 -14.61 5.74
C SER A 334 -22.92 -14.62 5.32
N GLY A 335 -23.56 -13.46 5.31
CA GLY A 335 -24.93 -13.29 4.83
C GLY A 335 -25.09 -13.67 3.35
N ILE A 336 -24.14 -13.28 2.50
CA ILE A 336 -24.12 -13.63 1.08
C ILE A 336 -23.93 -15.13 0.90
N LYS A 337 -22.89 -15.72 1.52
CA LYS A 337 -22.57 -17.15 1.40
C LYS A 337 -23.68 -18.07 1.92
N SER A 338 -24.41 -17.64 2.95
CA SER A 338 -25.54 -18.41 3.50
C SER A 338 -26.85 -18.19 2.73
N GLY A 339 -26.88 -17.33 1.71
CA GLY A 339 -28.09 -16.99 0.95
C GLY A 339 -29.08 -16.10 1.70
N LYS A 340 -28.75 -15.64 2.92
CA LYS A 340 -29.55 -14.67 3.70
C LYS A 340 -29.58 -13.30 3.03
N VAL A 341 -28.50 -12.95 2.32
CA VAL A 341 -28.43 -11.75 1.48
C VAL A 341 -28.49 -12.19 0.02
N LYS A 342 -29.65 -11.97 -0.61
CA LYS A 342 -29.87 -12.27 -2.03
C LYS A 342 -29.38 -11.13 -2.89
N LEU A 343 -28.08 -11.15 -3.26
CA LEU A 343 -27.48 -10.06 -4.03
C LEU A 343 -28.15 -9.83 -5.38
N LYS A 344 -28.61 -10.88 -6.07
CA LYS A 344 -29.33 -10.74 -7.34
C LYS A 344 -30.56 -9.83 -7.25
N ASP A 345 -31.29 -9.91 -6.15
CA ASP A 345 -32.48 -9.07 -5.92
C ASP A 345 -32.09 -7.60 -5.65
N LEU A 346 -30.87 -7.39 -5.13
CA LEU A 346 -30.32 -6.06 -4.83
C LEU A 346 -29.60 -5.42 -6.03
N GLU A 347 -29.25 -6.18 -7.07
CA GLU A 347 -28.41 -5.69 -8.18
C GLU A 347 -28.97 -4.43 -8.83
N ALA A 348 -30.25 -4.45 -9.22
CA ALA A 348 -30.90 -3.33 -9.88
C ALA A 348 -31.03 -2.11 -8.96
N VAL A 349 -31.45 -2.33 -7.71
CA VAL A 349 -31.64 -1.26 -6.71
C VAL A 349 -30.32 -0.58 -6.40
N ALA A 350 -29.27 -1.36 -6.12
CA ALA A 350 -27.94 -0.87 -5.83
C ALA A 350 -27.31 -0.14 -7.03
N SER A 351 -27.44 -0.71 -8.23
CA SER A 351 -26.93 -0.08 -9.46
C SER A 351 -27.62 1.26 -9.76
N ASN A 352 -28.93 1.33 -9.56
CA ASN A 352 -29.69 2.57 -9.75
C ASN A 352 -29.31 3.64 -8.71
N ALA A 353 -29.19 3.26 -7.45
CA ALA A 353 -28.75 4.16 -6.38
C ALA A 353 -27.32 4.68 -6.62
N PHE A 354 -26.42 3.80 -7.05
CA PHE A 354 -25.05 4.16 -7.45
C PHE A 354 -25.05 5.13 -8.64
N ASN A 355 -25.76 4.80 -9.73
CA ASN A 355 -25.87 5.64 -10.92
C ASN A 355 -26.38 7.05 -10.58
N LYS A 356 -27.44 7.13 -9.76
CA LYS A 356 -27.97 8.40 -9.30
C LYS A 356 -26.92 9.20 -8.51
N THR A 357 -26.23 8.55 -7.58
CA THR A 357 -25.21 9.19 -6.73
C THR A 357 -24.09 9.80 -7.57
N ILE A 358 -23.55 9.05 -8.53
CA ILE A 358 -22.45 9.54 -9.37
C ILE A 358 -22.93 10.58 -10.41
N THR A 359 -24.18 10.49 -10.85
CA THR A 359 -24.79 11.49 -11.74
C THR A 359 -24.95 12.83 -11.03
N ASP A 360 -25.48 12.82 -9.80
CA ASP A 360 -25.65 14.02 -8.98
C ASP A 360 -24.30 14.69 -8.69
N LEU A 361 -23.29 13.88 -8.35
CA LEU A 361 -21.91 14.36 -8.16
C LEU A 361 -21.32 14.95 -9.46
N GLY A 362 -21.50 14.26 -10.60
CA GLY A 362 -21.06 14.74 -11.90
C GLY A 362 -21.69 16.09 -12.26
N ASN A 363 -22.99 16.26 -12.00
CA ASN A 363 -23.70 17.53 -12.22
C ASN A 363 -23.16 18.66 -11.36
N GLU A 364 -22.87 18.39 -10.08
CA GLU A 364 -22.21 19.36 -9.21
C GLU A 364 -20.83 19.76 -9.72
N LEU A 365 -20.01 18.79 -10.10
CA LEU A 365 -18.64 19.03 -10.57
C LEU A 365 -18.61 19.74 -11.91
N ARG A 366 -19.52 19.43 -12.85
CA ARG A 366 -19.71 20.18 -14.11
C ARG A 366 -19.99 21.65 -13.86
N ARG A 367 -20.94 21.95 -12.98
CA ARG A 367 -21.28 23.33 -12.62
C ARG A 367 -20.07 24.06 -12.03
N ASN A 368 -19.40 23.44 -11.06
CA ASN A 368 -18.25 24.04 -10.38
C ASN A 368 -17.06 24.23 -11.35
N PHE A 369 -16.88 23.31 -12.30
CA PHE A 369 -15.86 23.43 -13.34
C PHE A 369 -16.13 24.59 -14.27
N LYS A 370 -17.36 24.74 -14.78
CA LYS A 370 -17.72 25.89 -15.61
C LYS A 370 -17.46 27.23 -14.90
N LEU A 371 -17.91 27.36 -13.64
CA LEU A 371 -17.68 28.55 -12.83
C LEU A 371 -16.18 28.82 -12.60
N MET A 372 -15.37 27.77 -12.45
CA MET A 372 -13.91 27.89 -12.37
C MET A 372 -13.34 28.51 -13.64
N LEU A 373 -13.70 27.95 -14.81
CA LEU A 373 -13.18 28.46 -16.08
C LEU A 373 -13.58 29.92 -16.32
N GLU A 374 -14.84 30.27 -16.03
CA GLU A 374 -15.35 31.64 -16.13
C GLU A 374 -14.55 32.62 -15.27
N SER A 375 -14.14 32.21 -14.07
CA SER A 375 -13.33 33.06 -13.18
C SER A 375 -11.89 33.29 -13.67
N GLU A 376 -11.33 32.32 -14.38
CA GLU A 376 -9.97 32.39 -14.92
C GLU A 376 -9.94 33.14 -16.26
N THR A 377 -11.10 33.37 -16.86
CA THR A 377 -11.25 34.12 -18.11
C THR A 377 -11.41 35.61 -17.80
N PRO A 378 -10.50 36.49 -18.23
CA PRO A 378 -10.69 37.92 -18.10
C PRO A 378 -11.95 38.36 -18.86
N ALA A 379 -12.78 39.21 -18.24
CA ALA A 379 -13.93 39.79 -18.92
C ALA A 379 -13.47 40.61 -20.14
N LYS A 380 -14.05 40.36 -21.31
CA LYS A 380 -13.81 41.15 -22.51
C LYS A 380 -14.29 42.58 -22.24
N LYS A 381 -13.38 43.56 -22.13
CA LYS A 381 -13.74 44.99 -22.14
C LYS A 381 -14.42 45.25 -23.49
N PRO A 382 -15.59 45.93 -23.56
CA PRO A 382 -16.21 46.23 -24.84
C PRO A 382 -15.26 47.17 -25.61
N GLU A 383 -14.69 46.67 -26.71
CA GLU A 383 -14.02 47.52 -27.69
C GLU A 383 -15.07 48.38 -28.40
N PRO A 384 -14.82 49.69 -28.58
CA PRO A 384 -15.72 50.53 -29.33
C PRO A 384 -15.72 50.08 -30.79
N THR A 385 -16.92 49.90 -31.33
CA THR A 385 -17.16 49.67 -32.75
C THR A 385 -16.65 50.88 -33.54
N THR A 386 -15.55 50.72 -34.25
CA THR A 386 -15.10 51.71 -35.25
C THR A 386 -15.49 51.20 -36.63
N THR A 387 -16.49 51.87 -37.20
CA THR A 387 -16.91 51.76 -38.60
C THR A 387 -15.76 52.13 -39.53
N GLU A 388 -15.60 51.35 -40.60
CA GLU A 388 -14.63 51.52 -41.67
C GLU A 388 -14.67 52.93 -42.30
N THR A 389 -13.51 53.52 -42.59
CA THR A 389 -13.32 54.43 -43.73
C THR A 389 -11.88 54.36 -44.23
N THR A 390 -11.77 54.01 -45.51
CA THR A 390 -10.61 53.98 -46.40
C THR A 390 -9.87 55.32 -46.48
N THR A 391 -8.54 55.36 -46.35
CA THR A 391 -7.64 56.15 -47.23
C THR A 391 -6.18 55.67 -47.13
N GLU A 392 -5.50 55.77 -48.27
CA GLU A 392 -4.15 55.32 -48.62
C GLU A 392 -2.98 56.15 -48.03
N THR A 393 -1.81 55.50 -47.97
CA THR A 393 -0.42 55.99 -48.13
C THR A 393 0.12 57.14 -47.27
N THR A 394 1.17 56.89 -46.48
CA THR A 394 2.56 57.38 -46.69
C THR A 394 3.47 56.97 -45.52
N THR A 395 4.69 56.51 -45.86
CA THR A 395 5.82 56.17 -44.98
C THR A 395 6.45 57.40 -44.30
N GLN A 396 6.78 57.31 -42.99
CA GLN A 396 8.03 57.85 -42.41
C GLN A 396 8.23 57.52 -40.91
N GLN A 397 9.50 57.33 -40.53
CA GLN A 397 10.06 57.01 -39.22
C GLN A 397 9.94 58.17 -38.21
N THR A 398 9.81 57.90 -36.90
CA THR A 398 10.75 58.32 -35.82
C THR A 398 10.33 57.86 -34.40
N GLN A 399 11.33 57.79 -33.52
CA GLN A 399 11.39 57.31 -32.11
C GLN A 399 10.64 58.23 -31.09
N PRO A 400 10.61 57.91 -29.77
CA PRO A 400 9.45 58.06 -28.89
C PRO A 400 9.41 59.41 -28.14
N GLN A 401 8.21 59.97 -27.98
CA GLN A 401 8.00 61.12 -27.11
C GLN A 401 6.95 60.81 -26.04
N GLN A 402 7.43 60.78 -24.80
CA GLN A 402 6.63 60.88 -23.58
C GLN A 402 5.89 62.22 -23.56
N THR A 403 4.57 62.17 -23.45
CA THR A 403 3.75 63.26 -22.93
C THR A 403 2.82 62.72 -21.85
N THR A 404 2.97 63.32 -20.67
CA THR A 404 2.21 63.13 -19.44
C THR A 404 0.84 63.81 -19.55
N GLN A 405 -0.24 63.07 -19.31
CA GLN A 405 -1.55 63.60 -18.90
C GLN A 405 -2.20 62.59 -17.91
N PRO A 406 -2.85 63.04 -16.82
CA PRO A 406 -3.19 62.17 -15.69
C PRO A 406 -4.43 61.31 -15.99
N GLU A 407 -4.21 60.00 -16.12
CA GLU A 407 -5.29 59.02 -16.17
C GLU A 407 -5.77 58.71 -14.75
N GLN A 408 -7.05 58.97 -14.50
CA GLN A 408 -7.72 58.74 -13.24
C GLN A 408 -7.66 57.25 -12.87
N ALA A 409 -7.18 56.97 -11.66
CA ALA A 409 -7.15 55.63 -11.09
C ALA A 409 -8.57 55.04 -11.02
N PRO A 410 -8.81 53.79 -11.49
CA PRO A 410 -10.00 53.06 -11.11
C PRO A 410 -9.92 52.74 -9.61
N THR A 411 -10.83 53.30 -8.82
CA THR A 411 -10.99 53.00 -7.41
C THR A 411 -11.28 51.51 -7.21
N THR A 412 -10.31 50.78 -6.65
CA THR A 412 -10.46 49.41 -6.18
C THR A 412 -11.31 49.40 -4.91
N SER A 413 -12.61 49.12 -5.03
CA SER A 413 -13.44 48.81 -3.87
C SER A 413 -13.06 47.42 -3.33
N LYS A 414 -12.73 47.32 -2.04
CA LYS A 414 -12.42 46.03 -1.38
C LYS A 414 -13.59 45.05 -1.52
N PRO A 415 -13.34 43.77 -1.88
CA PRO A 415 -14.39 42.76 -1.91
C PRO A 415 -14.94 42.52 -0.50
N THR A 416 -16.27 42.55 -0.34
CA THR A 416 -16.95 42.21 0.93
C THR A 416 -17.52 40.80 0.87
N PHE A 417 -17.26 39.97 1.88
CA PHE A 417 -17.80 38.60 1.96
C PHE A 417 -19.27 38.61 2.42
N THR A 418 -20.17 38.09 1.58
CA THR A 418 -21.63 38.16 1.81
C THR A 418 -22.29 36.81 2.11
N GLN A 419 -21.68 35.67 1.76
CA GLN A 419 -22.33 34.35 1.84
C GLN A 419 -21.48 33.26 2.50
N THR A 420 -22.14 32.17 2.89
CA THR A 420 -21.48 30.97 3.45
C THR A 420 -21.18 29.97 2.33
N PHE A 421 -20.05 29.26 2.42
CA PHE A 421 -19.69 28.21 1.45
C PHE A 421 -19.88 26.82 2.04
N LYS A 422 -20.37 25.88 1.22
CA LYS A 422 -20.43 24.45 1.54
C LYS A 422 -19.10 23.78 1.22
N LYS A 423 -18.76 22.70 1.94
CA LYS A 423 -17.56 21.91 1.64
C LYS A 423 -17.56 21.47 0.18
N GLY A 424 -16.47 21.74 -0.53
CA GLY A 424 -16.30 21.40 -1.93
C GLY A 424 -16.94 22.37 -2.93
N GLN A 425 -17.65 23.40 -2.45
CA GLN A 425 -18.21 24.45 -3.30
C GLN A 425 -17.09 25.30 -3.90
N TYR A 426 -17.18 25.55 -5.20
CA TYR A 426 -16.36 26.55 -5.87
C TYR A 426 -17.04 27.93 -5.83
N HIS A 427 -16.29 29.00 -5.56
CA HIS A 427 -16.79 30.37 -5.69
C HIS A 427 -15.63 31.40 -5.77
N ALA A 428 -15.81 32.51 -6.50
CA ALA A 428 -14.80 33.58 -6.62
C ALA A 428 -14.40 34.16 -5.25
N GLN A 429 -15.36 34.48 -4.39
CA GLN A 429 -15.10 34.88 -2.99
C GLN A 429 -14.34 33.80 -2.17
N VAL A 430 -14.35 32.52 -2.54
CA VAL A 430 -13.48 31.54 -1.86
C VAL A 430 -12.02 31.75 -2.28
N LYS A 431 -11.78 32.18 -3.52
CA LYS A 431 -10.43 32.52 -4.02
C LYS A 431 -9.89 33.75 -3.27
N ASP A 432 -10.73 34.77 -3.06
CA ASP A 432 -10.40 35.92 -2.22
C ASP A 432 -10.12 35.49 -0.78
N LEU A 433 -10.99 34.65 -0.20
CA LEU A 433 -10.82 34.12 1.15
C LEU A 433 -9.50 33.35 1.29
N GLN A 434 -9.18 32.44 0.37
CA GLN A 434 -7.92 31.71 0.34
C GLN A 434 -6.73 32.66 0.21
N THR A 435 -6.84 33.72 -0.60
CA THR A 435 -5.80 34.74 -0.75
C THR A 435 -5.53 35.46 0.58
N TYR A 436 -6.57 35.94 1.25
CA TYR A 436 -6.42 36.58 2.56
C TYR A 436 -5.88 35.62 3.63
N LEU A 437 -6.37 34.38 3.66
CA LEU A 437 -5.88 33.37 4.59
C LEU A 437 -4.43 32.98 4.32
N THR A 438 -3.97 32.97 3.06
CA THR A 438 -2.56 32.79 2.71
C THR A 438 -1.73 33.96 3.19
N ASN A 439 -2.17 35.19 2.92
CA ASN A 439 -1.46 36.40 3.33
C ASN A 439 -1.35 36.52 4.86
N TRP A 440 -2.33 36.00 5.59
CA TRP A 440 -2.31 35.93 7.05
C TRP A 440 -1.63 34.66 7.60
N GLY A 441 -1.09 33.80 6.74
CA GLY A 441 -0.32 32.62 7.12
C GLY A 441 -1.15 31.41 7.59
N PHE A 442 -2.48 31.45 7.45
CA PHE A 442 -3.38 30.36 7.82
C PHE A 442 -3.55 29.31 6.71
N TYR A 443 -3.41 29.71 5.45
CA TYR A 443 -3.55 28.82 4.29
C TYR A 443 -2.22 28.65 3.56
N LYS A 444 -1.89 27.39 3.21
CA LYS A 444 -0.68 27.03 2.45
C LYS A 444 -1.00 26.25 1.18
N GLY A 445 -2.29 26.12 0.86
CA GLY A 445 -2.76 25.40 -0.32
C GLY A 445 -2.79 26.30 -1.55
N ALA A 446 -3.14 25.70 -2.69
CA ALA A 446 -3.33 26.44 -3.93
C ALA A 446 -4.59 27.33 -3.85
N ILE A 447 -4.46 28.59 -4.24
CA ILE A 447 -5.59 29.51 -4.35
C ILE A 447 -6.42 29.12 -5.58
N ASN A 448 -7.38 28.22 -5.36
CA ASN A 448 -8.16 27.56 -6.39
C ASN A 448 -9.66 27.90 -6.32
N GLY A 449 -10.11 28.69 -5.35
CA GLY A 449 -11.52 29.06 -5.20
C GLY A 449 -12.45 27.92 -4.76
N ILE A 450 -11.94 26.76 -4.34
CA ILE A 450 -12.73 25.63 -3.83
C ILE A 450 -12.67 25.62 -2.31
N TYR A 451 -13.83 25.56 -1.65
CA TYR A 451 -13.94 25.46 -0.19
C TYR A 451 -13.65 24.02 0.30
N ASP A 452 -12.42 23.57 0.04
CA ASP A 452 -11.93 22.22 0.28
C ASP A 452 -11.46 21.99 1.73
N ARG A 453 -10.95 20.79 2.03
CA ARG A 453 -10.51 20.43 3.38
C ARG A 453 -9.40 21.35 3.90
N ALA A 454 -8.46 21.76 3.05
CA ALA A 454 -7.37 22.65 3.44
C ALA A 454 -7.89 24.07 3.72
N THR A 455 -8.87 24.53 2.95
CA THR A 455 -9.52 25.84 3.16
C THR A 455 -10.35 25.85 4.43
N ILE A 456 -11.11 24.78 4.69
CA ILE A 456 -11.85 24.58 5.94
C ILE A 456 -10.91 24.62 7.15
N GLU A 457 -9.77 23.94 7.05
CA GLU A 457 -8.76 23.95 8.11
C GLU A 457 -8.17 25.35 8.32
N ALA A 458 -7.83 26.06 7.25
CA ALA A 458 -7.33 27.43 7.36
C ALA A 458 -8.36 28.39 7.98
N VAL A 459 -9.64 28.26 7.61
CA VAL A 459 -10.73 29.02 8.25
C VAL A 459 -10.84 28.66 9.73
N TYR A 460 -10.69 27.39 10.09
CA TYR A 460 -10.70 26.96 11.48
C TYR A 460 -9.54 27.56 12.29
N GLN A 461 -8.32 27.53 11.75
CA GLN A 461 -7.16 28.16 12.39
C GLN A 461 -7.34 29.67 12.56
N PHE A 462 -7.89 30.35 11.54
CA PHE A 462 -8.27 31.76 11.64
C PHE A 462 -9.29 32.00 12.75
N GLN A 463 -10.34 31.17 12.84
CA GLN A 463 -11.39 31.30 13.84
C GLN A 463 -10.85 31.15 15.27
N LEU A 464 -9.97 30.17 15.51
CA LEU A 464 -9.30 29.99 16.80
C LEU A 464 -8.43 31.20 17.16
N LYS A 465 -7.61 31.67 16.21
CA LYS A 465 -6.67 32.77 16.44
C LYS A 465 -7.39 34.09 16.76
N ASN A 466 -8.55 34.31 16.14
CA ASN A 466 -9.33 35.55 16.26
C ASN A 466 -10.48 35.46 17.27
N GLY A 467 -10.57 34.39 18.05
CA GLY A 467 -11.59 34.21 19.08
C GLY A 467 -13.03 34.10 18.55
N VAL A 468 -13.20 33.75 17.27
CA VAL A 468 -14.53 33.49 16.69
C VAL A 468 -15.10 32.19 17.26
N ILE A 469 -14.22 31.24 17.57
CA ILE A 469 -14.51 30.03 18.33
C ILE A 469 -13.35 29.77 19.31
N THR A 470 -13.61 28.95 20.32
CA THR A 470 -12.68 28.57 21.39
C THR A 470 -12.13 27.14 21.23
N GLY A 471 -12.76 26.31 20.39
CA GLY A 471 -12.41 24.91 20.20
C GLY A 471 -12.87 23.98 21.34
N LYS A 472 -13.55 24.53 22.38
CA LYS A 472 -14.09 23.81 23.54
C LYS A 472 -15.62 23.70 23.52
N GLU A 473 -16.27 24.06 22.42
CA GLU A 473 -17.71 24.05 22.30
C GLU A 473 -18.28 22.63 22.39
N LYS A 474 -19.38 22.45 23.15
CA LYS A 474 -20.09 21.17 23.25
C LYS A 474 -20.61 20.65 21.90
N ASN A 475 -20.80 21.54 20.91
CA ASN A 475 -21.21 21.21 19.55
C ASN A 475 -20.21 21.81 18.55
N LYS A 476 -19.59 20.96 17.71
CA LYS A 476 -18.54 21.34 16.75
C LYS A 476 -19.09 21.98 15.45
N SER A 477 -20.35 22.40 15.41
CA SER A 477 -21.01 22.94 14.21
C SER A 477 -20.38 24.24 13.65
N GLY A 478 -19.51 24.91 14.41
CA GLY A 478 -18.77 26.10 13.99
C GLY A 478 -17.44 25.81 13.28
N TYR A 479 -16.92 24.58 13.38
CA TYR A 479 -15.60 24.19 12.90
C TYR A 479 -15.42 24.50 11.41
N GLY A 480 -14.50 25.42 11.09
CA GLY A 480 -14.12 25.73 9.71
C GLY A 480 -15.31 26.16 8.84
N ARG A 481 -16.40 26.65 9.46
CA ARG A 481 -17.60 27.12 8.77
C ARG A 481 -17.49 28.61 8.53
N PHE A 482 -17.59 29.05 7.28
CA PHE A 482 -17.57 30.47 6.91
C PHE A 482 -18.92 31.20 7.17
N GLY A 483 -19.41 31.12 8.41
CA GLY A 483 -20.70 31.67 8.85
C GLY A 483 -20.66 33.18 9.14
N PRO A 484 -21.80 33.79 9.54
CA PRO A 484 -21.92 35.24 9.70
C PRO A 484 -20.86 35.89 10.59
N GLN A 485 -20.52 35.26 11.72
CA GLN A 485 -19.50 35.78 12.64
C GLN A 485 -18.09 35.72 12.04
N THR A 486 -17.73 34.64 11.36
CA THR A 486 -16.43 34.52 10.67
C THR A 486 -16.33 35.54 9.53
N ARG A 487 -17.41 35.75 8.76
CA ARG A 487 -17.45 36.78 7.72
C ARG A 487 -17.31 38.17 8.27
N ALA A 488 -18.07 38.51 9.32
CA ALA A 488 -17.99 39.81 9.96
C ALA A 488 -16.56 40.09 10.45
N LYS A 489 -15.90 39.09 11.04
CA LYS A 489 -14.52 39.23 11.50
C LYS A 489 -13.54 39.44 10.34
N ILE A 490 -13.62 38.64 9.27
CA ILE A 490 -12.76 38.83 8.09
C ILE A 490 -13.04 40.18 7.42
N ASN A 491 -14.29 40.54 7.19
CA ASN A 491 -14.67 41.83 6.60
C ASN A 491 -14.14 43.03 7.41
N SER A 492 -14.04 42.90 8.74
CA SER A 492 -13.46 43.95 9.60
C SER A 492 -11.93 44.09 9.50
N MET A 493 -11.25 43.09 8.91
CA MET A 493 -9.80 43.00 8.83
C MET A 493 -9.25 43.25 7.42
N ILE A 494 -10.11 43.14 6.40
CA ILE A 494 -9.67 43.26 5.01
C ILE A 494 -9.63 44.67 4.55
#